data_AF-A0A966J9U6-F1
#
_entry.id   AF-A0A966J9U6-F1
#
_cell.length_a   1.000
_cell.length_b   1.000
_cell.length_c   1.000
_cell.angle_alpha   90.00
_cell.angle_beta   90.00
_cell.angle_gamma   90.00
#
_symmetry.space_group_name_H-M   'P 1'
#
loop_
_entity.id
_entity.type
_entity.pdbx_description
1 polymer ?
#
loop_
_entity_poly.entity_id
_entity_poly.type
_entity_poly.pdbx_seq_one_letter_code
_entity_poly.pdbx_strand_id
1 'polypeptide(L)'
;MPLLEKYAGRDAYYVLTRINDAVVTYQLTAGGERRLASAGVSAGQHFERALLLDLYRTGDAYAPGHEFPEAVRANQLSLDLAGDPSPESAFPTCDGCRSVIDLHLELTGSRGARSAHLHCPSCRATPTAIADTSIPLTLLSRSLVTRLFGDLEVATRSANVIRYVSLLDAEFVQRWDAVRKQRATVQSQLFEGEALGGLGLG
;
A
#
# COMPACT_ATOMS: atom_id res chain seq x y z
N MET A 1 4.98 12.40 9.48
CA MET A 1 3.84 11.49 9.61
C MET A 1 2.77 11.89 8.59
N PRO A 2 2.00 10.97 8.01
CA PRO A 2 0.80 11.31 7.24
C PRO A 2 -0.27 12.06 8.05
N LEU A 3 -1.06 12.89 7.38
CA LEU A 3 -2.16 13.69 7.90
C LEU A 3 -3.45 13.34 7.14
N LEU A 4 -4.52 12.98 7.85
CA LEU A 4 -5.84 12.75 7.25
C LEU A 4 -6.61 14.07 7.14
N GLU A 5 -7.07 14.42 5.96
CA GLU A 5 -7.85 15.62 5.67
C GLU A 5 -9.20 15.29 5.05
N LYS A 6 -10.17 16.19 5.24
CA LYS A 6 -11.51 16.08 4.62
C LYS A 6 -11.60 16.99 3.41
N TYR A 7 -12.17 16.49 2.31
CA TYR A 7 -12.46 17.32 1.14
C TYR A 7 -13.45 18.44 1.47
N ALA A 8 -13.26 19.62 0.88
CA ALA A 8 -14.24 20.69 1.03
C ALA A 8 -15.52 20.31 0.27
N GLY A 9 -16.66 20.33 0.96
CA GLY A 9 -17.96 20.07 0.34
C GLY A 9 -18.20 18.61 -0.10
N ARG A 10 -17.36 17.66 0.32
CA ARG A 10 -17.59 16.22 0.13
C ARG A 10 -17.45 15.47 1.45
N ASP A 11 -18.23 14.42 1.60
CA ASP A 11 -18.06 13.48 2.71
C ASP A 11 -17.08 12.37 2.31
N ALA A 12 -15.83 12.78 2.08
CA ALA A 12 -14.73 11.91 1.69
C ALA A 12 -13.42 12.49 2.22
N TYR A 13 -12.39 11.66 2.31
CA TYR A 13 -11.12 12.01 2.93
C TYR A 13 -9.92 11.72 2.02
N TYR A 14 -8.82 12.42 2.28
CA TYR A 14 -7.54 12.21 1.61
C TYR A 14 -6.39 12.32 2.61
N VAL A 15 -5.23 11.78 2.24
CA VAL A 15 -4.05 11.80 3.11
C VAL A 15 -2.98 12.67 2.48
N LEU A 16 -2.48 13.63 3.25
CA LEU A 16 -1.28 14.40 2.93
C LEU A 16 -0.08 13.79 3.62
N THR A 17 1.02 13.63 2.89
CA THR A 17 2.29 13.23 3.50
C THR A 17 3.45 13.78 2.69
N ARG A 18 4.66 13.68 3.24
CA ARG A 18 5.89 13.98 2.50
C ARG A 18 6.61 12.69 2.22
N ILE A 19 7.02 12.53 0.96
CA ILE A 19 7.86 11.42 0.50
C ILE A 19 8.91 12.00 -0.45
N ASN A 20 10.19 11.77 -0.17
CA ASN A 20 11.31 12.28 -0.97
C ASN A 20 11.24 13.81 -1.16
N ASP A 21 10.98 14.53 -0.06
CA ASP A 21 10.84 15.99 -0.02
C ASP A 21 9.68 16.58 -0.84
N ALA A 22 8.87 15.76 -1.50
CA ALA A 22 7.65 16.17 -2.17
C ALA A 22 6.42 15.96 -1.27
N VAL A 23 5.50 16.92 -1.25
CA VAL A 23 4.17 16.73 -0.67
C VAL A 23 3.34 15.87 -1.62
N VAL A 24 2.84 14.76 -1.12
CA VAL A 24 2.07 13.76 -1.86
C VAL A 24 0.68 13.67 -1.27
N THR A 25 -0.32 13.68 -2.14
CA THR A 25 -1.73 13.45 -1.78
C THR A 25 -2.12 12.03 -2.16
N TYR A 26 -2.53 11.24 -1.18
CA TYR A 26 -3.16 9.94 -1.41
C TYR A 26 -4.68 10.07 -1.34
N GLN A 27 -5.36 9.65 -2.39
CA GLN A 27 -6.80 9.41 -2.36
C GLN A 27 -7.08 8.10 -1.63
N LEU A 28 -8.22 8.04 -0.93
CA LEU A 28 -8.67 6.86 -0.22
C LEU A 28 -9.87 6.23 -0.93
N THR A 29 -9.96 4.90 -0.87
CA THR A 29 -11.21 4.20 -1.15
C THR A 29 -12.13 4.27 0.08
N ALA A 30 -13.41 3.94 -0.08
CA ALA A 30 -14.31 3.74 1.07
C ALA A 30 -13.83 2.60 2.01
N GLY A 31 -13.00 1.67 1.52
CA GLY A 31 -12.31 0.69 2.34
C GLY A 31 -11.24 1.33 3.22
N GLY A 32 -10.40 2.18 2.62
CA GLY A 32 -9.34 2.91 3.32
C GLY A 32 -9.86 3.87 4.38
N GLU A 33 -10.91 4.62 4.08
CA GLU A 33 -11.56 5.51 5.06
C GLU A 33 -12.06 4.73 6.29
N ARG A 34 -12.76 3.60 6.06
CA ARG A 34 -13.25 2.75 7.15
C ARG A 34 -12.12 2.17 7.99
N ARG A 35 -10.99 1.81 7.39
CA ARG A 35 -9.82 1.30 8.10
C ARG A 35 -9.18 2.36 8.99
N LEU A 36 -9.01 3.58 8.48
CA LEU A 36 -8.50 4.69 9.28
C LEU A 36 -9.44 5.01 10.44
N ALA A 37 -10.75 5.08 10.19
CA ALA A 37 -11.74 5.29 11.24
C ALA A 37 -11.72 4.18 12.30
N SER A 38 -11.58 2.91 11.88
CA SER A 38 -11.46 1.76 12.80
C SER A 38 -10.16 1.77 13.61
N ALA A 39 -9.11 2.39 13.09
CA ALA A 39 -7.85 2.64 13.79
C ALA A 39 -7.91 3.89 14.69
N GLY A 40 -9.06 4.55 14.80
CA GLY A 40 -9.25 5.75 15.62
C GLY A 40 -8.73 7.04 14.99
N VAL A 41 -8.39 7.03 13.70
CA VAL A 41 -7.88 8.21 12.98
C VAL A 41 -9.06 9.05 12.47
N SER A 42 -9.08 10.32 12.85
CA SER A 42 -10.08 11.32 12.45
C SER A 42 -9.45 12.41 11.56
N ALA A 43 -10.26 13.18 10.84
CA ALA A 43 -9.75 14.31 10.05
C ALA A 43 -9.02 15.34 10.93
N GLY A 44 -7.96 15.93 10.36
CA GLY A 44 -7.03 16.82 11.04
C GLY A 44 -5.99 16.10 11.90
N GLN A 45 -6.01 14.76 11.98
CA GLN A 45 -5.06 14.00 12.79
C GLN A 45 -3.92 13.43 11.95
N HIS A 46 -2.73 13.49 12.55
CA HIS A 46 -1.58 12.73 12.07
C HIS A 46 -1.68 11.27 12.51
N PHE A 47 -1.15 10.37 11.71
CA PHE A 47 -1.12 8.95 12.01
C PHE A 47 0.18 8.31 11.51
N GLU A 48 0.48 7.10 11.95
CA GLU A 48 1.73 6.42 11.59
C GLU A 48 1.78 6.05 10.10
N ARG A 49 2.92 6.27 9.44
CA ARG A 49 3.13 5.89 8.04
C ARG A 49 2.95 4.40 7.78
N ALA A 50 3.16 3.55 8.78
CA ALA A 50 2.86 2.12 8.68
C ALA A 50 1.39 1.85 8.28
N LEU A 51 0.43 2.64 8.77
CA LEU A 51 -0.97 2.53 8.37
C LEU A 51 -1.16 2.97 6.92
N LEU A 52 -0.53 4.07 6.49
CA LEU A 52 -0.62 4.50 5.08
C LEU A 52 -0.01 3.45 4.14
N LEU A 53 1.09 2.80 4.54
CA LEU A 53 1.68 1.70 3.77
C LEU A 53 0.75 0.48 3.70
N ASP A 54 0.02 0.15 4.77
CA ASP A 54 -1.00 -0.91 4.76
C ASP A 54 -2.13 -0.58 3.76
N LEU A 55 -2.64 0.64 3.79
CA LEU A 55 -3.66 1.08 2.83
C LEU A 55 -3.14 1.04 1.40
N TYR A 56 -1.92 1.52 1.18
CA TYR A 56 -1.28 1.50 -0.14
C TYR A 56 -1.14 0.09 -0.70
N ARG A 57 -0.58 -0.84 0.07
CA ARG A 57 -0.37 -2.23 -0.38
C ARG A 57 -1.68 -2.98 -0.61
N THR A 58 -2.75 -2.59 0.09
CA THR A 58 -4.08 -3.20 -0.06
C THR A 58 -4.93 -2.56 -1.16
N GLY A 59 -4.41 -1.54 -1.86
CA GLY A 59 -5.14 -0.79 -2.89
C GLY A 59 -6.19 0.19 -2.34
N ASP A 60 -6.20 0.40 -1.02
CA ASP A 60 -7.13 1.29 -0.31
C ASP A 60 -6.64 2.75 -0.25
N ALA A 61 -5.39 3.01 -0.63
CA ALA A 61 -4.82 4.34 -0.82
C ALA A 61 -3.98 4.41 -2.10
N TYR A 62 -4.11 5.48 -2.89
CA TYR A 62 -3.34 5.67 -4.12
C TYR A 62 -3.03 7.15 -4.40
N ALA A 63 -1.87 7.42 -5.02
CA ALA A 63 -1.41 8.76 -5.35
C ALA A 63 -1.62 9.04 -6.85
N PRO A 64 -2.73 9.67 -7.26
CA PRO A 64 -3.05 9.91 -8.68
C PRO A 64 -2.13 10.94 -9.33
N GLY A 65 -1.95 10.83 -10.64
CA GLY A 65 -1.10 11.70 -11.48
C GLY A 65 -1.57 13.14 -11.70
N HIS A 66 -2.66 13.56 -11.06
CA HIS A 66 -3.24 14.89 -11.26
C HIS A 66 -3.00 15.77 -10.03
N GLU A 67 -2.60 17.02 -10.28
CA GLU A 67 -2.52 18.06 -9.25
C GLU A 67 -3.91 18.28 -8.64
N PHE A 68 -4.01 18.19 -7.31
CA PHE A 68 -5.23 18.56 -6.61
C PHE A 68 -5.27 20.08 -6.44
N PRO A 69 -6.33 20.78 -6.92
CA PRO A 69 -6.48 22.22 -6.72
C PRO A 69 -6.49 22.62 -5.24
N GLU A 70 -6.96 21.73 -4.36
CA GLU A 70 -7.05 21.99 -2.91
C GLU A 70 -5.75 21.71 -2.15
N ALA A 71 -4.79 21.00 -2.75
CA ALA A 71 -3.46 20.79 -2.16
C ALA A 71 -2.61 22.08 -2.16
N VAL A 72 -3.03 23.09 -2.92
CA VAL A 72 -2.38 24.42 -3.00
C VAL A 72 -2.99 25.38 -1.95
N ARG A 73 -3.07 24.95 -0.68
CA ARG A 73 -2.99 25.90 0.43
C ARG A 73 -1.56 25.91 0.95
N ALA A 74 -0.65 26.35 0.08
CA ALA A 74 0.78 26.52 0.36
C ALA A 74 1.06 27.42 1.58
N ASN A 75 0.10 28.25 1.99
CA ASN A 75 0.21 29.18 3.10
C ASN A 75 0.01 28.51 4.49
N GLN A 76 -0.22 27.19 4.54
CA GLN A 76 -0.39 26.40 5.78
C GLN A 76 0.75 25.40 6.05
N LEU A 77 1.81 25.37 5.24
CA LEU A 77 2.84 24.34 5.32
C LEU A 77 3.89 24.60 6.42
N SER A 78 3.47 24.63 7.69
CA SER A 78 4.29 24.03 8.75
C SER A 78 3.91 22.55 8.87
N LEU A 79 4.11 21.79 7.78
CA LEU A 79 4.04 20.34 7.82
C LEU A 79 5.30 19.85 8.55
N ASP A 80 5.31 19.98 9.89
CA ASP A 80 6.31 19.34 10.75
C ASP A 80 6.00 17.83 10.80
N LEU A 81 6.32 17.16 9.69
CA LEU A 81 6.11 15.73 9.51
C LEU A 81 7.29 14.92 10.10
N ALA A 82 8.14 15.55 10.92
CA ALA A 82 9.21 14.90 11.64
C ALA A 82 8.64 14.15 12.86
N GLY A 83 9.08 12.91 13.07
CA GLY A 83 8.66 12.08 14.21
C GLY A 83 8.03 10.73 13.86
N ASP A 84 7.92 10.38 12.58
CA ASP A 84 7.44 9.05 12.19
C ASP A 84 8.55 7.99 12.31
N PRO A 85 8.33 6.87 13.02
CA PRO A 85 9.32 5.80 13.16
C PRO A 85 9.52 4.99 11.87
N SER A 86 8.55 5.01 10.95
CA SER A 86 8.64 4.28 9.68
C SER A 86 9.29 5.15 8.61
N PRO A 87 10.31 4.68 7.88
CA PRO A 87 11.01 5.51 6.90
C PRO A 87 10.16 5.77 5.64
N GLU A 88 10.33 6.95 5.03
CA GLU A 88 9.70 7.30 3.74
C GLU A 88 10.13 6.34 2.61
N SER A 89 11.34 5.77 2.70
CA SER A 89 11.89 4.81 1.75
C SER A 89 11.11 3.49 1.67
N ALA A 90 10.16 3.25 2.59
CA ALA A 90 9.29 2.09 2.52
C ALA A 90 8.30 2.16 1.33
N PHE A 91 7.98 3.35 0.81
CA PHE A 91 7.16 3.46 -0.40
C PHE A 91 7.96 3.07 -1.65
N PRO A 92 7.35 2.34 -2.60
CA PRO A 92 7.97 2.14 -3.90
C PRO A 92 8.06 3.47 -4.64
N THR A 93 9.11 3.62 -5.43
CA THR A 93 9.37 4.84 -6.20
C THR A 93 9.64 4.49 -7.67
N CYS A 94 9.45 5.47 -8.54
CA CYS A 94 9.78 5.38 -9.95
C CYS A 94 11.29 5.13 -10.13
N ASP A 95 11.66 4.16 -10.95
CA ASP A 95 13.04 3.83 -11.27
C ASP A 95 13.78 4.96 -11.99
N GLY A 96 13.06 5.81 -12.75
CA GLY A 96 13.65 6.92 -13.49
C GLY A 96 13.83 8.21 -12.67
N CYS A 97 12.84 8.60 -11.87
CA CYS A 97 12.80 9.93 -11.23
C CYS A 97 12.49 9.92 -9.74
N ARG A 98 12.33 8.75 -9.12
CA ARG A 98 11.97 8.57 -7.70
C ARG A 98 10.60 9.13 -7.27
N SER A 99 9.76 9.56 -8.22
CA SER A 99 8.36 9.90 -7.96
C SER A 99 7.59 8.70 -7.40
N VAL A 100 6.60 8.96 -6.53
CA VAL A 100 5.66 7.94 -6.03
C VAL A 100 4.29 8.01 -6.72
N ILE A 101 4.14 8.93 -7.66
CA ILE A 101 2.87 9.28 -8.27
C ILE A 101 2.53 8.31 -9.40
N ASP A 102 1.31 7.78 -9.35
CA ASP A 102 0.69 6.92 -10.37
C ASP A 102 1.65 5.88 -10.96
N LEU A 103 2.33 5.15 -10.07
CA LEU A 103 3.29 4.14 -10.47
C LEU A 103 2.58 2.98 -11.16
N HIS A 104 3.19 2.51 -12.24
CA HIS A 104 2.83 1.27 -12.91
C HIS A 104 4.03 0.33 -12.90
N LEU A 105 3.74 -0.97 -12.88
CA LEU A 105 4.68 -2.01 -13.26
C LEU A 105 4.74 -2.08 -14.78
N GLU A 106 5.91 -1.76 -15.33
CA GLU A 106 6.19 -1.88 -16.76
C GLU A 106 7.06 -3.10 -17.03
N LEU A 107 6.67 -3.86 -18.05
CA LEU A 107 7.44 -4.97 -18.56
C LEU A 107 7.91 -4.66 -19.98
N THR A 108 9.21 -4.73 -20.20
CA THR A 108 9.86 -4.42 -21.48
C THR A 108 10.74 -5.58 -21.94
N GLY A 109 10.84 -5.76 -23.25
CA GLY A 109 11.67 -6.80 -23.86
C GLY A 109 10.94 -8.12 -24.12
N SER A 110 11.58 -8.99 -24.89
CA SER A 110 11.02 -10.27 -25.32
C SER A 110 10.92 -11.30 -24.19
N ARG A 111 10.06 -12.31 -24.40
CA ARG A 111 9.93 -13.46 -23.49
C ARG A 111 11.31 -14.10 -23.21
N GLY A 112 11.59 -14.37 -21.94
CA GLY A 112 12.87 -14.93 -21.47
C GLY A 112 13.99 -13.90 -21.25
N ALA A 113 13.83 -12.66 -21.74
CA ALA A 113 14.76 -11.54 -21.52
C ALA A 113 14.04 -10.29 -20.95
N ARG A 114 12.80 -10.47 -20.49
CA ARG A 114 11.93 -9.38 -20.08
C ARG A 114 12.39 -8.76 -18.77
N SER A 115 12.39 -7.43 -18.73
CA SER A 115 12.76 -6.65 -17.55
C SER A 115 11.54 -5.96 -16.95
N ALA A 116 11.48 -5.91 -15.62
CA ALA A 116 10.41 -5.26 -14.88
C ALA A 116 10.91 -4.00 -14.17
N HIS A 117 10.18 -2.90 -14.35
CA HIS A 117 10.48 -1.59 -13.76
C HIS A 117 9.19 -0.94 -13.22
N LEU A 118 9.36 0.01 -12.29
CA LEU A 118 8.30 0.88 -11.81
C LEU A 118 8.46 2.26 -12.43
N HIS A 119 7.47 2.71 -13.18
CA HIS A 119 7.52 4.03 -13.82
C HIS A 119 6.27 4.86 -13.53
N CYS A 120 6.49 6.14 -13.22
CA CYS A 120 5.44 7.16 -13.16
C CYS A 120 5.04 7.61 -14.58
N PRO A 121 3.91 8.34 -14.75
CA PRO A 121 3.40 8.74 -16.06
C PRO A 121 4.44 9.40 -16.96
N SER A 122 5.25 10.31 -16.42
CA SER A 122 6.26 11.02 -17.19
C SER A 122 7.39 10.12 -17.68
N CYS A 123 7.82 9.16 -16.86
CA CYS A 123 8.86 8.20 -17.27
C CYS A 123 8.30 7.18 -18.28
N ARG A 124 7.04 6.76 -18.13
CA ARG A 124 6.35 5.89 -19.11
C ARG A 124 6.18 6.52 -20.48
N ALA A 125 6.00 7.84 -20.53
CA ALA A 125 5.88 8.58 -21.78
C ALA A 125 7.20 8.66 -22.58
N THR A 126 8.31 8.19 -22.01
CA THR A 126 9.62 8.21 -22.69
C THR A 126 9.71 7.07 -23.72
N PRO A 127 9.94 7.34 -25.01
CA PRO A 127 9.80 6.34 -26.08
C PRO A 127 10.89 5.25 -26.15
N THR A 128 11.88 5.23 -25.26
CA THR A 128 13.10 4.41 -25.41
C THR A 128 12.85 2.90 -25.31
N ALA A 129 11.72 2.47 -24.75
CA ALA A 129 11.20 1.12 -24.87
C ALA A 129 9.70 1.14 -24.60
N ILE A 130 8.86 1.05 -25.64
CA ILE A 130 7.41 0.91 -25.45
C ILE A 130 7.20 -0.35 -24.61
N ALA A 131 6.61 -0.21 -23.42
CA ALA A 131 6.32 -1.34 -22.56
C ALA A 131 5.32 -2.27 -23.25
N ASP A 132 5.62 -3.57 -23.29
CA ASP A 132 4.67 -4.60 -23.74
C ASP A 132 3.46 -4.67 -22.80
N THR A 133 3.67 -4.30 -21.55
CA THR A 133 2.67 -4.36 -20.49
C THR A 133 2.92 -3.24 -19.50
N SER A 134 1.87 -2.49 -19.16
CA SER A 134 1.90 -1.42 -18.17
C SER A 134 0.66 -1.56 -17.27
N ILE A 135 0.86 -1.89 -16.00
CA ILE A 135 -0.24 -2.17 -15.06
C ILE A 135 -0.11 -1.23 -13.85
N PRO A 136 -1.16 -0.45 -13.50
CA PRO A 136 -1.17 0.36 -12.29
C PRO A 136 -0.92 -0.46 -11.03
N LEU A 137 -0.08 0.03 -10.12
CA LEU A 137 0.23 -0.70 -8.88
C LEU A 137 -1.01 -0.95 -8.00
N THR A 138 -2.05 -0.12 -8.13
CA THR A 138 -3.34 -0.29 -7.42
C THR A 138 -4.11 -1.54 -7.85
N LEU A 139 -3.84 -2.07 -9.05
CA LEU A 139 -4.48 -3.28 -9.57
C LEU A 139 -3.66 -4.54 -9.34
N LEU A 140 -2.42 -4.40 -8.85
CA LEU A 140 -1.53 -5.52 -8.63
C LEU A 140 -1.79 -6.16 -7.27
N SER A 141 -1.94 -7.47 -7.30
CA SER A 141 -1.89 -8.31 -6.11
C SER A 141 -0.65 -9.20 -6.17
N ARG A 142 -0.23 -9.73 -5.02
CA ARG A 142 0.82 -10.74 -4.94
C ARG A 142 0.62 -11.88 -5.95
N SER A 143 -0.61 -12.38 -6.05
CA SER A 143 -0.96 -13.49 -6.94
C SER A 143 -0.81 -13.11 -8.42
N LEU A 144 -1.23 -11.89 -8.78
CA LEU A 144 -1.12 -11.38 -10.14
C LEU A 144 0.35 -11.16 -10.52
N VAL A 145 1.14 -10.54 -9.64
CA VAL A 145 2.58 -10.32 -9.88
C VAL A 145 3.32 -11.65 -10.02
N THR A 146 3.01 -12.64 -9.17
CA THR A 146 3.63 -13.97 -9.26
C THR A 146 3.34 -14.64 -10.60
N ARG A 147 2.08 -14.59 -11.07
CA ARG A 147 1.68 -15.16 -12.37
C ARG A 147 2.32 -14.40 -13.52
N LEU A 148 2.24 -13.07 -13.51
CA LEU A 148 2.87 -12.22 -14.54
C LEU A 148 4.35 -12.54 -14.68
N PHE A 149 5.09 -12.64 -13.59
CA PHE A 149 6.52 -12.92 -13.63
C PHE A 149 6.87 -14.34 -14.11
N GLY A 150 6.02 -15.33 -13.79
CA GLY A 150 6.18 -16.69 -14.28
C GLY A 150 5.81 -16.83 -15.75
N ASP A 151 4.59 -16.44 -16.12
CA ASP A 151 4.01 -16.65 -17.45
C ASP A 151 4.73 -15.81 -18.52
N LEU A 152 5.20 -14.60 -18.15
CA LEU A 152 5.90 -13.69 -19.05
C LEU A 152 7.43 -13.85 -18.99
N GLU A 153 7.94 -14.80 -18.19
CA GLU A 153 9.36 -15.12 -18.02
C GLU A 153 10.22 -13.86 -17.78
N VAL A 154 9.90 -13.14 -16.71
CA VAL A 154 10.62 -11.93 -16.30
C VAL A 154 11.99 -12.30 -15.74
N ALA A 155 13.04 -11.97 -16.48
CA ALA A 155 14.42 -12.31 -16.17
C ALA A 155 15.05 -11.34 -15.17
N THR A 156 14.77 -10.05 -15.30
CA THR A 156 15.36 -8.99 -14.45
C THR A 156 14.30 -8.11 -13.82
N ARG A 157 14.55 -7.68 -12.59
CA ARG A 157 13.64 -6.83 -11.82
C ARG A 157 14.46 -5.70 -11.21
N SER A 158 13.97 -4.47 -11.35
CA SER A 158 14.60 -3.33 -10.69
C SER A 158 14.53 -3.47 -9.15
N ALA A 159 15.38 -2.72 -8.46
CA ALA A 159 15.38 -2.70 -6.99
C ALA A 159 14.03 -2.23 -6.42
N ASN A 160 13.36 -1.28 -7.09
CA ASN A 160 12.05 -0.80 -6.68
C ASN A 160 10.94 -1.84 -6.92
N VAL A 161 11.01 -2.61 -8.01
CA VAL A 161 10.10 -3.75 -8.22
C VAL A 161 10.29 -4.79 -7.12
N ILE A 162 11.52 -5.16 -6.78
CA ILE A 162 11.80 -6.13 -5.70
C ILE A 162 11.22 -5.62 -4.38
N ARG A 163 11.44 -4.35 -4.04
CA ARG A 163 10.89 -3.73 -2.83
C ARG A 163 9.36 -3.79 -2.81
N TYR A 164 8.72 -3.45 -3.91
CA TYR A 164 7.26 -3.52 -4.03
C TYR A 164 6.73 -4.94 -3.84
N VAL A 165 7.37 -5.95 -4.43
CA VAL A 165 7.00 -7.36 -4.21
C VAL A 165 7.13 -7.75 -2.74
N SER A 166 8.21 -7.36 -2.08
CA SER A 166 8.38 -7.62 -0.64
C SER A 166 7.28 -6.98 0.20
N LEU A 167 6.76 -5.81 -0.18
CA LEU A 167 5.60 -5.19 0.49
C LEU A 167 4.33 -6.03 0.33
N LEU A 168 4.08 -6.55 -0.88
CA LEU A 168 2.94 -7.44 -1.15
C LEU A 168 3.08 -8.80 -0.44
N ASP A 169 4.31 -9.30 -0.26
CA ASP A 169 4.57 -10.53 0.49
C ASP A 169 4.34 -10.33 1.99
N ALA A 170 4.78 -9.19 2.55
CA ALA A 170 4.57 -8.88 3.97
C ALA A 170 3.08 -8.82 4.35
N GLU A 171 2.24 -8.28 3.46
CA GLU A 171 0.78 -8.35 3.61
C GLU A 171 0.27 -9.78 3.80
N PHE A 172 0.70 -10.67 2.90
CA PHE A 172 0.21 -12.04 2.88
C PHE A 172 0.56 -12.76 4.18
N VAL A 173 1.80 -12.58 4.65
CA VAL A 173 2.27 -13.15 5.93
C VAL A 173 1.43 -12.61 7.09
N GLN A 174 1.21 -11.29 7.17
CA GLN A 174 0.41 -10.68 8.24
C GLN A 174 -1.04 -11.18 8.26
N ARG A 175 -1.69 -11.29 7.09
CA ARG A 175 -3.05 -11.84 6.98
C ARG A 175 -3.10 -13.30 7.43
N TRP A 176 -2.12 -14.10 7.03
CA TRP A 176 -2.04 -15.51 7.43
C TRP A 176 -1.80 -15.67 8.94
N ASP A 177 -0.97 -14.82 9.53
CA ASP A 177 -0.73 -14.79 10.98
C ASP A 177 -1.99 -14.44 11.76
N ALA A 178 -2.78 -13.47 11.28
CA ALA A 178 -4.07 -13.15 11.89
C ALA A 178 -5.03 -14.34 11.87
N VAL A 179 -5.13 -15.07 10.75
CA VAL A 179 -5.94 -16.29 10.64
C VAL A 179 -5.43 -17.39 11.59
N ARG A 180 -4.11 -17.59 11.69
CA ARG A 180 -3.50 -18.56 12.61
C ARG A 180 -3.84 -18.22 14.06
N LYS A 181 -3.69 -16.96 14.47
CA LYS A 181 -4.03 -16.49 15.82
C LYS A 181 -5.51 -16.71 16.13
N GLN A 182 -6.40 -16.33 15.21
CA GLN A 182 -7.84 -16.52 15.38
C GLN A 182 -8.21 -18.00 15.57
N ARG A 183 -7.64 -18.90 14.76
CA ARG A 183 -7.87 -20.34 14.90
C ARG A 183 -7.33 -20.90 16.21
N ALA A 184 -6.16 -20.44 16.66
CA ALA A 184 -5.60 -20.85 17.94
C ALA A 184 -6.49 -20.44 19.12
N THR A 185 -7.04 -19.22 19.11
CA THR A 185 -7.97 -18.73 20.16
C THR A 185 -9.29 -19.51 20.20
N VAL A 186 -9.86 -19.83 19.02
CA VAL A 186 -11.10 -20.63 18.94
C VAL A 186 -10.87 -22.05 19.46
N GLN A 187 -9.71 -22.65 19.20
CA GLN A 187 -9.40 -24.00 19.66
C GLN A 187 -9.12 -24.07 21.17
N SER A 188 -8.55 -23.02 21.79
CA SER A 188 -8.36 -22.97 23.25
C SER A 188 -9.67 -22.83 24.03
N GLN A 189 -10.68 -22.16 23.46
CA GLN A 189 -12.00 -21.99 24.11
C GLN A 189 -12.87 -23.25 24.06
N LEU A 190 -12.56 -24.21 23.19
CA LEU A 190 -13.32 -25.45 23.02
C LEU A 190 -13.07 -26.50 24.11
N PHE A 191 -12.04 -26.32 24.95
CA PHE A 191 -11.66 -27.26 26.00
C PHE A 191 -11.71 -26.68 27.42
N GLU A 192 -12.08 -25.40 27.59
CA GLU A 192 -12.29 -24.78 28.89
C GLU A 192 -13.76 -24.80 29.27
N GLY A 193 -14.30 -26.00 29.52
CA GLY A 193 -15.71 -26.11 29.88
C GLY A 193 -16.25 -27.52 29.98
N GLU A 194 -15.62 -28.39 30.76
CA GLU A 194 -16.31 -29.49 31.46
C GLU A 194 -15.40 -30.07 32.55
N ALA A 195 -15.43 -29.43 33.72
CA ALA A 195 -15.14 -30.17 34.95
C ALA A 195 -16.25 -31.22 35.08
N LEU A 196 -15.93 -32.48 34.78
CA LEU A 196 -16.81 -33.63 34.95
C LEU A 196 -17.30 -33.70 36.40
N GLY A 197 -18.47 -33.07 36.64
CA GLY A 197 -19.23 -33.18 37.86
C GLY A 197 -19.64 -34.63 38.08
N GLY A 198 -19.45 -35.10 39.30
CA GLY A 198 -19.49 -36.51 39.71
C GLY A 198 -20.71 -37.28 39.21
N LEU A 199 -20.42 -38.46 38.64
CA LEU A 199 -21.39 -39.54 38.53
C LEU A 199 -21.56 -40.15 39.93
N GLY A 200 -22.55 -39.66 40.67
CA GLY A 200 -23.10 -40.35 41.82
C GLY A 200 -23.81 -41.61 41.35
N LEU A 201 -23.18 -42.77 41.55
CA LEU A 201 -23.83 -44.07 41.42
C LEU A 201 -24.43 -44.42 42.78
N GLY A 202 -25.76 -44.32 42.86
CA GLY A 202 -26.57 -45.03 43.85
C GLY A 202 -26.83 -46.47 43.42
#